data_AF-A0A1E9Z9A5-F1
#
_entry.id   AF-A0A1E9Z9A5-F1
#
_cell.length_a   1.000
_cell.length_b   1.000
_cell.length_c   1.000
_cell.angle_alpha   90.00
_cell.angle_beta   90.00
_cell.angle_gamma   90.00
#
_symmetry.space_group_name_H-M   'P 1'
#
loop_
_entity.id
_entity.type
_entity.pdbx_description
1 polymer ?
#
loop_
_entity_poly.entity_id
_entity_poly.type
_entity_poly.pdbx_seq_one_letter_code
_entity_poly.pdbx_strand_id
1 'polypeptide(L)'
;MIVNAQMLFDEKDYTGTYPYVADGVIGPYTPANRDHPAYSAPAPGVRYTPNTYKVSNLRPYLGYYYACQNYMILASEPAVLRIDNISEEMFFPAIQDLYEEGRGWVITPASKILTMNLLEGQPRLVDETLKIVEWNVRFDILPEVQVYRKDTNQVYPITDFDTRGLIRDGAIHGTLRTQFTNEWRPVQFIPENSLS
;
A
#
# COMPACT_ATOMS: atom_id res chain seq x y z
N MET A 1 22.82 20.11 -16.36
CA MET A 1 22.15 21.09 -15.49
C MET A 1 22.13 20.46 -14.10
N ILE A 2 22.96 20.96 -13.17
CA ILE A 2 23.08 20.39 -11.82
C ILE A 2 21.84 20.85 -11.06
N VAL A 3 20.95 19.93 -10.74
CA VAL A 3 19.75 20.22 -9.94
C VAL A 3 20.22 20.30 -8.51
N ASN A 4 20.29 21.50 -7.94
CA ASN A 4 20.67 21.72 -6.55
C ASN A 4 19.70 20.95 -5.62
N ALA A 5 20.23 20.06 -4.77
CA ALA A 5 19.46 19.28 -3.79
C ALA A 5 18.53 20.14 -2.90
N GLN A 6 18.81 21.44 -2.73
CA GLN A 6 17.91 22.40 -2.06
C GLN A 6 16.54 22.59 -2.73
N MET A 7 16.36 22.23 -4.01
CA MET A 7 15.04 22.34 -4.66
C MET A 7 14.13 21.12 -4.42
N LEU A 8 14.69 20.01 -3.92
CA LEU A 8 13.95 18.77 -3.68
C LEU A 8 13.07 18.90 -2.42
N PHE A 9 13.71 19.28 -1.31
CA PHE A 9 13.09 19.37 0.00
C PHE A 9 12.30 20.67 0.14
N ASP A 10 11.16 20.59 0.81
CA ASP A 10 10.43 21.76 1.29
C ASP A 10 10.57 21.87 2.82
N GLU A 11 10.08 22.96 3.40
CA GLU A 11 10.15 23.20 4.86
C GLU A 11 9.05 22.45 5.63
N LYS A 12 8.28 21.57 4.98
CA LYS A 12 7.16 20.88 5.63
C LYS A 12 7.64 19.68 6.42
N ASP A 13 6.93 19.34 7.49
CA ASP A 13 7.08 18.07 8.18
C ASP A 13 5.94 17.15 7.73
N TYR A 14 6.31 16.05 7.06
CA TYR A 14 5.36 15.04 6.59
C TYR A 14 5.16 13.89 7.59
N THR A 15 5.79 13.92 8.77
CA THR A 15 5.71 12.84 9.77
C THR A 15 4.27 12.60 10.22
N GLY A 16 3.93 11.33 10.45
CA GLY A 16 2.63 10.92 10.98
C GLY A 16 1.74 10.25 9.95
N THR A 17 0.44 10.20 10.25
CA THR A 17 -0.53 9.45 9.45
C THR A 17 -0.70 10.06 8.07
N TYR A 18 -0.41 9.25 7.04
CA TYR A 18 -0.55 9.65 5.66
C TYR A 18 -2.03 9.63 5.23
N PRO A 19 -2.52 10.64 4.49
CA PRO A 19 -3.91 10.69 4.08
C PRO A 19 -4.24 9.53 3.14
N TYR A 20 -5.27 8.77 3.50
CA TYR A 20 -5.84 7.73 2.63
C TYR A 20 -6.79 8.36 1.62
N VAL A 21 -6.53 8.13 0.34
CA VAL A 21 -7.40 8.57 -0.76
C VAL A 21 -7.61 7.38 -1.70
N ALA A 22 -8.87 6.99 -1.87
CA ALA A 22 -9.30 6.00 -2.85
C ALA A 22 -10.46 6.64 -3.63
N ASP A 23 -10.12 7.34 -4.70
CA ASP A 23 -11.01 8.15 -5.53
C ASP A 23 -11.52 7.42 -6.78
N GLY A 24 -11.12 6.15 -6.97
CA GLY A 24 -11.65 5.25 -8.00
C GLY A 24 -12.96 4.55 -7.64
N VAL A 25 -13.70 5.06 -6.65
CA VAL A 25 -14.90 4.41 -6.10
C VAL A 25 -16.03 4.39 -7.13
N ILE A 26 -16.50 3.19 -7.48
CA ILE A 26 -17.55 2.96 -8.49
C ILE A 26 -18.96 2.74 -7.92
N GLY A 27 -19.13 2.87 -6.59
CA GLY A 27 -20.41 2.65 -5.92
C GLY A 27 -20.28 2.57 -4.39
N PRO A 28 -21.39 2.37 -3.65
CA PRO A 28 -21.34 2.19 -2.21
C PRO A 28 -20.60 0.89 -1.85
N TYR A 29 -19.59 1.01 -0.99
CA TYR A 29 -18.86 -0.15 -0.48
C TYR A 29 -19.80 -1.08 0.29
N THR A 30 -19.80 -2.35 -0.09
CA THR A 30 -20.48 -3.42 0.66
C THR A 30 -19.43 -4.32 1.31
N PRO A 31 -19.33 -4.34 2.65
CA PRO A 31 -18.40 -5.20 3.38
C PRO A 31 -18.59 -6.68 3.07
N ALA A 32 -17.49 -7.43 3.04
CA ALA A 32 -17.55 -8.88 2.95
C ALA A 32 -18.12 -9.50 4.24
N ASN A 33 -18.72 -10.69 4.10
CA ASN A 33 -19.15 -11.53 5.22
C ASN A 33 -18.97 -13.00 4.83
N ARG A 34 -19.53 -13.97 5.55
CA ARG A 34 -19.35 -15.39 5.21
C ARG A 34 -20.05 -15.82 3.91
N ASP A 35 -21.02 -15.06 3.44
CA ASP A 35 -21.86 -15.40 2.29
C ASP A 35 -21.30 -14.82 0.99
N HIS A 36 -20.65 -13.66 1.04
CA HIS A 36 -20.10 -12.99 -0.14
C HIS A 36 -18.81 -12.18 0.14
N PRO A 37 -17.94 -12.01 -0.88
CA PRO A 37 -16.80 -11.11 -0.81
C PRO A 37 -17.25 -9.65 -0.78
N ALA A 38 -16.32 -8.72 -0.57
CA ALA A 38 -16.65 -7.31 -0.62
C ALA A 38 -17.01 -6.87 -2.04
N TYR A 39 -17.94 -5.93 -2.15
CA TYR A 39 -18.31 -5.30 -3.43
C TYR A 39 -17.98 -3.82 -3.40
N SER A 40 -17.58 -3.28 -4.56
CA SER A 40 -17.21 -1.86 -4.71
C SER A 40 -16.18 -1.41 -3.68
N ALA A 41 -15.16 -2.24 -3.43
CA ALA A 41 -14.02 -1.86 -2.59
C ALA A 41 -13.40 -0.55 -3.12
N PRO A 42 -12.94 0.36 -2.25
CA PRO A 42 -12.39 1.64 -2.70
C PRO A 42 -11.14 1.45 -3.56
N ALA A 43 -11.29 1.57 -4.88
CA ALA A 43 -10.21 1.40 -5.83
C ALA A 43 -9.24 2.59 -5.79
N PRO A 44 -7.93 2.37 -6.03
CA PRO A 44 -6.99 3.46 -6.21
C PRO A 44 -7.42 4.28 -7.43
N GLY A 45 -7.46 5.63 -7.31
CA GLY A 45 -7.86 6.48 -8.43
C GLY A 45 -6.70 6.88 -9.34
N VAL A 46 -6.80 8.09 -9.90
CA VAL A 46 -6.09 8.45 -11.14
C VAL A 46 -4.58 8.62 -10.92
N ARG A 47 -3.78 8.02 -11.81
CA ARG A 47 -2.32 8.19 -11.85
C ARG A 47 -1.98 9.64 -12.19
N TYR A 48 -1.11 10.25 -11.38
CA TYR A 48 -0.63 11.61 -11.62
C TYR A 48 0.87 11.59 -11.89
N THR A 49 1.29 12.11 -13.06
CA THR A 49 2.69 12.35 -13.37
C THR A 49 3.05 13.79 -12.98
N PRO A 50 3.96 14.00 -12.02
CA PRO A 50 4.38 15.35 -11.69
C PRO A 50 5.35 15.91 -12.71
N ASN A 51 5.24 17.21 -12.95
CA ASN A 51 6.10 17.93 -13.89
C ASN A 51 7.34 18.54 -13.23
N THR A 52 7.56 18.35 -11.92
CA THR A 52 8.69 18.96 -11.19
C THR A 52 9.27 18.06 -10.10
N TYR A 53 10.57 18.20 -9.86
CA TYR A 53 11.34 17.46 -8.85
C TYR A 53 11.22 18.12 -7.46
N LYS A 54 10.12 17.83 -6.75
CA LYS A 54 9.82 18.31 -5.38
C LYS A 54 9.20 17.21 -4.54
N VAL A 55 9.54 17.12 -3.25
CA VAL A 55 8.98 16.09 -2.34
C VAL A 55 7.45 16.09 -2.32
N SER A 56 6.81 17.25 -2.34
CA SER A 56 5.35 17.38 -2.41
C SER A 56 4.72 16.61 -3.59
N ASN A 57 5.47 16.42 -4.66
CA ASN A 57 5.03 15.77 -5.88
C ASN A 57 5.21 14.25 -5.88
N LEU A 58 5.86 13.68 -4.86
CA LEU A 58 5.86 12.24 -4.61
C LEU A 58 4.57 11.75 -3.99
N ARG A 59 3.79 12.66 -3.40
CA ARG A 59 2.57 12.33 -2.67
C ARG A 59 1.58 11.47 -3.46
N PRO A 60 1.35 11.71 -4.77
CA PRO A 60 0.48 10.86 -5.57
C PRO A 60 1.00 9.41 -5.71
N TYR A 61 2.31 9.20 -5.85
CA TYR A 61 2.90 7.86 -5.96
C TYR A 61 2.71 7.06 -4.67
N LEU A 62 2.98 7.68 -3.53
CA LEU A 62 2.85 7.07 -2.22
C LEU A 62 1.38 6.81 -1.87
N GLY A 63 0.50 7.77 -2.19
CA GLY A 63 -0.94 7.62 -2.03
C GLY A 63 -1.50 6.49 -2.88
N TYR A 64 -1.06 6.38 -4.14
CA TYR A 64 -1.46 5.30 -5.03
C TYR A 64 -0.98 3.95 -4.52
N TYR A 65 0.30 3.79 -4.17
CA TYR A 65 0.83 2.56 -3.59
C TYR A 65 0.05 2.14 -2.34
N TYR A 66 -0.20 3.09 -1.43
CA TYR A 66 -0.98 2.87 -0.22
C TYR A 66 -2.43 2.43 -0.51
N ALA A 67 -3.07 3.04 -1.50
CA ALA A 67 -4.40 2.66 -1.95
C ALA A 67 -4.42 1.27 -2.60
N CYS A 68 -3.40 0.92 -3.40
CA CYS A 68 -3.24 -0.42 -3.96
C CYS A 68 -3.12 -1.50 -2.89
N GLN A 69 -2.31 -1.29 -1.84
CA GLN A 69 -2.17 -2.27 -0.75
C GLN A 69 -3.50 -2.51 -0.02
N ASN A 70 -4.26 -1.43 0.29
CA ASN A 70 -5.60 -1.59 0.88
C ASN A 70 -6.58 -2.28 -0.07
N TYR A 71 -6.59 -1.88 -1.34
CA TYR A 71 -7.49 -2.44 -2.34
C TYR A 71 -7.24 -3.93 -2.55
N MET A 72 -5.98 -4.38 -2.66
CA MET A 72 -5.68 -5.82 -2.77
C MET A 72 -6.24 -6.62 -1.60
N ILE A 73 -6.15 -6.11 -0.38
CA ILE A 73 -6.65 -6.85 0.78
C ILE A 73 -8.19 -6.85 0.79
N LEU A 74 -8.84 -5.75 0.40
CA LEU A 74 -10.30 -5.61 0.43
C LEU A 74 -11.01 -6.25 -0.77
N ALA A 75 -10.41 -6.22 -1.95
CA ALA A 75 -11.04 -6.59 -3.20
C ALA A 75 -10.63 -8.00 -3.62
N SER A 76 -11.62 -8.86 -3.85
CA SER A 76 -11.41 -10.17 -4.50
C SER A 76 -11.17 -10.06 -6.01
N GLU A 77 -10.81 -8.88 -6.53
CA GLU A 77 -10.60 -8.59 -7.95
C GLU A 77 -9.22 -7.97 -8.17
N PRO A 78 -8.16 -8.81 -8.29
CA PRO A 78 -6.78 -8.33 -8.46
C PRO A 78 -6.54 -7.70 -9.85
N ALA A 79 -7.47 -7.87 -10.80
CA ALA A 79 -7.32 -7.41 -12.18
C ALA A 79 -7.04 -5.89 -12.30
N VAL A 80 -7.61 -5.09 -11.41
CA VAL A 80 -7.39 -3.62 -11.36
C VAL A 80 -5.92 -3.27 -11.09
N LEU A 81 -5.18 -4.15 -10.41
CA LEU A 81 -3.80 -3.91 -9.97
C LEU A 81 -2.74 -4.56 -10.87
N ARG A 82 -3.14 -5.38 -11.84
CA ARG A 82 -2.25 -5.95 -12.86
C ARG A 82 -1.70 -4.92 -13.85
N ILE A 83 -2.26 -3.70 -13.86
CA ILE A 83 -1.89 -2.63 -14.81
C ILE A 83 -0.56 -1.93 -14.42
N ASP A 84 0.03 -2.22 -13.25
CA ASP A 84 1.27 -1.56 -12.78
C ASP A 84 2.36 -2.51 -12.26
N ASN A 85 2.24 -3.82 -12.44
CA ASN A 85 3.13 -4.83 -11.82
C ASN A 85 3.25 -4.69 -10.28
N ILE A 86 2.35 -3.94 -9.64
CA ILE A 86 2.35 -3.72 -8.19
C ILE A 86 2.04 -5.04 -7.45
N SER A 87 1.37 -5.99 -8.10
CA SER A 87 1.01 -7.29 -7.53
C SER A 87 2.20 -8.09 -6.96
N GLU A 88 3.40 -7.94 -7.51
CA GLU A 88 4.59 -8.68 -7.02
C GLU A 88 5.08 -8.13 -5.66
N GLU A 89 4.73 -6.88 -5.33
CA GLU A 89 5.15 -6.17 -4.12
C GLU A 89 4.08 -6.12 -3.02
N MET A 90 3.08 -7.00 -3.08
CA MET A 90 2.02 -7.06 -2.07
C MET A 90 2.49 -7.56 -0.71
N PHE A 91 1.94 -7.00 0.36
CA PHE A 91 2.22 -7.46 1.73
C PHE A 91 1.68 -8.88 2.00
N PHE A 92 0.56 -9.24 1.37
CA PHE A 92 -0.15 -10.50 1.65
C PHE A 92 -0.37 -11.32 0.37
N PRO A 93 0.68 -11.91 -0.21
CA PRO A 93 0.54 -12.72 -1.43
C PRO A 93 -0.39 -13.94 -1.23
N ALA A 94 -0.40 -14.56 -0.04
CA ALA A 94 -1.30 -15.68 0.23
C ALA A 94 -2.79 -15.30 0.23
N ILE A 95 -3.12 -14.03 0.51
CA ILE A 95 -4.48 -13.52 0.39
C ILE A 95 -4.84 -13.32 -1.10
N GLN A 96 -3.89 -12.87 -1.92
CA GLN A 96 -4.09 -12.80 -3.36
C GLN A 96 -4.36 -14.19 -3.96
N ASP A 97 -3.58 -15.20 -3.59
CA ASP A 97 -3.79 -16.58 -4.04
C ASP A 97 -5.20 -17.06 -3.67
N LEU A 98 -5.65 -16.76 -2.44
CA LEU A 98 -7.00 -17.11 -1.98
C LEU A 98 -8.10 -16.51 -2.86
N TYR A 99 -7.91 -15.27 -3.35
CA TYR A 99 -8.83 -14.62 -4.28
C TYR A 99 -8.79 -15.23 -5.67
N GLU A 100 -7.61 -15.45 -6.23
CA GLU A 100 -7.44 -15.99 -7.58
C GLU A 100 -7.97 -17.42 -7.68
N GLU A 101 -7.86 -18.21 -6.60
CA GLU A 101 -8.40 -19.57 -6.50
C GLU A 101 -9.90 -19.60 -6.14
N GLY A 102 -10.51 -18.46 -5.81
CA GLY A 102 -11.90 -18.38 -5.36
C GLY A 102 -12.18 -19.11 -4.05
N ARG A 103 -11.15 -19.26 -3.20
CA ARG A 103 -11.19 -20.07 -1.97
C ARG A 103 -11.53 -19.27 -0.72
N GLY A 104 -11.68 -17.95 -0.81
CA GLY A 104 -12.01 -17.15 0.35
C GLY A 104 -11.82 -15.66 0.13
N TRP A 105 -11.96 -14.89 1.20
CA TRP A 105 -11.79 -13.44 1.18
C TRP A 105 -11.60 -12.83 2.57
N VAL A 106 -11.18 -11.57 2.60
CA VAL A 106 -11.08 -10.81 3.85
C VAL A 106 -12.44 -10.29 4.29
N ILE A 107 -12.75 -10.45 5.58
CA ILE A 107 -13.94 -9.94 6.26
C ILE A 107 -13.52 -8.79 7.18
N THR A 108 -14.13 -7.62 6.94
CA THR A 108 -14.02 -6.44 7.81
C THR A 108 -15.21 -5.50 7.53
N PRO A 109 -15.77 -4.82 8.54
CA PRO A 109 -16.74 -3.75 8.31
C PRO A 109 -16.09 -2.46 7.79
N ALA A 110 -14.76 -2.33 7.89
CA ALA A 110 -14.03 -1.14 7.51
C ALA A 110 -13.71 -1.10 6.02
N SER A 111 -13.80 0.09 5.41
CA SER A 111 -13.38 0.35 4.03
C SER A 111 -11.88 0.62 3.88
N LYS A 112 -11.11 0.44 4.97
CA LYS A 112 -9.67 0.65 5.07
C LYS A 112 -9.10 -0.27 6.15
N ILE A 113 -8.05 -1.02 5.81
CA ILE A 113 -7.42 -2.03 6.66
C ILE A 113 -6.06 -1.55 7.15
N LEU A 114 -5.28 -0.91 6.28
CA LEU A 114 -3.94 -0.44 6.60
C LEU A 114 -3.98 1.07 6.85
N THR A 115 -3.25 1.54 7.86
CA THR A 115 -2.94 2.96 8.07
C THR A 115 -1.45 3.19 7.86
N MET A 116 -1.08 3.93 6.81
CA MET A 116 0.30 4.29 6.54
C MET A 116 0.72 5.47 7.40
N ASN A 117 1.87 5.36 8.06
CA ASN A 117 2.50 6.43 8.81
C ASN A 117 3.91 6.68 8.25
N LEU A 118 4.25 7.94 7.99
CA LEU A 118 5.60 8.37 7.68
C LEU A 118 6.35 8.57 8.99
N LEU A 119 7.52 7.94 9.12
CA LEU A 119 8.33 7.99 10.35
C LEU A 119 9.35 9.14 10.33
N GLU A 120 9.45 9.85 9.20
CA GLU A 120 10.40 10.92 8.96
C GLU A 120 9.71 12.08 8.25
N GLY A 121 10.06 13.31 8.63
CA GLY A 121 9.41 14.51 8.09
C GLY A 121 9.77 14.80 6.63
N GLN A 122 10.91 14.32 6.16
CA GLN A 122 11.41 14.49 4.80
C GLN A 122 12.11 13.20 4.35
N PRO A 123 12.10 12.85 3.05
CA PRO A 123 12.72 11.63 2.58
C PRO A 123 14.23 11.76 2.56
N ARG A 124 14.93 10.65 2.61
CA ARG A 124 16.38 10.62 2.43
C ARG A 124 16.70 10.57 0.95
N LEU A 125 17.53 11.49 0.46
CA LEU A 125 18.08 11.40 -0.90
C LEU A 125 19.16 10.30 -0.91
N VAL A 126 18.95 9.28 -1.74
CA VAL A 126 19.86 8.13 -1.87
C VAL A 126 20.76 8.26 -3.09
N ASP A 127 20.21 8.79 -4.19
CA ASP A 127 20.95 9.04 -5.41
C ASP A 127 20.45 10.33 -6.08
N GLU A 128 21.31 11.33 -6.19
CA GLU A 128 20.98 12.61 -6.84
C GLU A 128 20.88 12.50 -8.36
N THR A 129 21.70 11.63 -8.98
CA THR A 129 21.75 11.44 -10.44
C THR A 129 20.50 10.71 -10.92
N LEU A 130 20.18 9.61 -10.24
CA LEU A 130 19.00 8.80 -10.53
C LEU A 130 17.75 9.35 -9.87
N LYS A 131 17.89 10.35 -8.98
CA LYS A 131 16.80 11.00 -8.26
C LYS A 131 15.99 10.02 -7.41
N ILE A 132 16.70 9.14 -6.70
CA ILE A 132 16.12 8.13 -5.82
C ILE A 132 16.01 8.68 -4.42
N VAL A 133 14.83 8.60 -3.83
CA VAL A 133 14.60 8.94 -2.43
C VAL A 133 13.92 7.81 -1.68
N GLU A 134 14.09 7.82 -0.36
CA GLU A 134 13.57 6.81 0.56
C GLU A 134 12.81 7.45 1.71
N TRP A 135 11.67 6.85 2.08
CA TRP A 135 10.93 7.18 3.30
C TRP A 135 10.77 5.98 4.20
N ASN A 136 11.15 6.11 5.46
CA ASN A 136 10.81 5.12 6.47
C ASN A 136 9.32 5.23 6.82
N VAL A 137 8.63 4.09 6.80
CA VAL A 137 7.19 4.00 6.97
C VAL A 137 6.80 2.85 7.89
N ARG A 138 5.60 2.97 8.46
CA ARG A 138 4.91 1.94 9.22
C ARG A 138 3.47 1.82 8.73
N PHE A 139 3.03 0.62 8.41
CA PHE A 139 1.63 0.32 8.12
C PHE A 139 1.00 -0.37 9.33
N ASP A 140 0.13 0.33 10.05
CA ASP A 140 -0.70 -0.27 11.09
C ASP A 140 -1.80 -1.11 10.45
N ILE A 141 -1.98 -2.34 10.94
CA ILE A 141 -3.03 -3.25 10.49
C ILE A 141 -4.20 -3.14 11.46
N LEU A 142 -5.40 -2.99 10.91
CA LEU A 142 -6.63 -3.00 11.67
C LEU A 142 -6.80 -4.38 12.37
N PRO A 143 -6.82 -4.46 13.72
CA PRO A 143 -6.72 -5.73 14.44
C PRO A 143 -7.88 -6.70 14.23
N GLU A 144 -9.08 -6.18 13.95
CA GLU A 144 -10.29 -6.99 13.75
C GLU A 144 -10.39 -7.65 12.38
N VAL A 145 -9.41 -7.44 11.49
CA VAL A 145 -9.46 -7.95 10.11
C VAL A 145 -9.23 -9.45 10.10
N GLN A 146 -10.18 -10.15 9.47
CA GLN A 146 -10.18 -11.61 9.39
C GLN A 146 -10.10 -12.08 7.95
N VAL A 147 -9.53 -13.25 7.72
CA VAL A 147 -9.55 -13.97 6.46
C VAL A 147 -10.48 -15.16 6.59
N TYR A 148 -11.52 -15.21 5.75
CA TYR A 148 -12.44 -16.33 5.65
C TYR A 148 -11.99 -17.28 4.55
N ARG A 149 -11.83 -18.55 4.92
CA ARG A 149 -11.56 -19.67 4.02
C ARG A 149 -12.86 -20.42 3.75
N LYS A 150 -13.35 -20.33 2.51
CA LYS A 150 -14.59 -20.96 2.04
C LYS A 150 -14.44 -22.48 1.93
N ASP A 151 -13.26 -22.96 1.56
CA ASP A 151 -12.97 -24.38 1.40
C ASP A 151 -13.01 -25.16 2.73
N THR A 152 -12.62 -24.52 3.83
CA THR A 152 -12.66 -25.13 5.17
C THR A 152 -13.76 -24.57 6.08
N ASN A 153 -14.46 -23.51 5.64
CA ASN A 153 -15.43 -22.75 6.43
C ASN A 153 -14.85 -22.21 7.75
N GLN A 154 -13.60 -21.75 7.71
CA GLN A 154 -12.87 -21.24 8.88
C GLN A 154 -12.52 -19.76 8.71
N VAL A 155 -12.36 -19.07 9.84
CA VAL A 155 -11.91 -17.68 9.89
C VAL A 155 -10.62 -17.60 10.70
N TYR A 156 -9.71 -16.75 10.26
CA TYR A 156 -8.39 -16.56 10.85
C TYR A 156 -8.10 -15.07 10.95
N PRO A 157 -7.29 -14.62 11.93
CA PRO A 157 -6.73 -13.28 11.87
C PRO A 157 -5.87 -13.12 10.61
N ILE A 158 -5.83 -11.92 10.04
CA ILE A 158 -5.01 -11.63 8.85
C ILE A 158 -3.52 -11.89 9.07
N THR A 159 -3.06 -11.85 10.32
CA THR A 159 -1.67 -12.14 10.70
C THR A 159 -1.23 -13.56 10.36
N ASP A 160 -2.15 -14.53 10.32
CA ASP A 160 -1.84 -15.92 9.97
C ASP A 160 -1.49 -16.08 8.48
N PHE A 161 -1.69 -15.04 7.67
CA PHE A 161 -1.41 -14.99 6.23
C PHE A 161 -0.15 -14.18 5.88
N ASP A 162 0.62 -13.76 6.88
CA ASP A 162 1.92 -13.13 6.68
C ASP A 162 3.01 -14.16 6.33
N THR A 163 2.99 -14.60 5.07
CA THR A 163 3.97 -15.58 4.55
C THR A 163 5.37 -15.01 4.33
N ARG A 164 5.52 -13.68 4.45
CA ARG A 164 6.79 -12.96 4.26
C ARG A 164 7.45 -12.57 5.59
N GLY A 165 6.79 -12.81 6.73
CA GLY A 165 7.29 -12.44 8.06
C GLY A 165 7.47 -10.93 8.24
N LEU A 166 6.56 -10.14 7.65
CA LEU A 166 6.57 -8.68 7.65
C LEU A 166 5.96 -8.07 8.92
N ILE A 167 5.04 -8.77 9.58
CA ILE A 167 4.26 -8.23 10.69
C ILE A 167 5.03 -8.32 12.00
N ARG A 168 5.14 -7.19 12.68
CA ARG A 168 5.64 -7.08 14.04
C ARG A 168 4.74 -6.13 14.82
N ASP A 169 4.27 -6.57 15.97
CA ASP A 169 3.42 -5.77 16.87
C ASP A 169 2.19 -5.14 16.16
N GLY A 170 1.55 -5.91 15.26
CA GLY A 170 0.38 -5.48 14.51
C GLY A 170 0.66 -4.49 13.37
N ALA A 171 1.92 -4.31 12.99
CA ALA A 171 2.32 -3.38 11.93
C ALA A 171 3.37 -3.98 10.99
N ILE A 172 3.49 -3.39 9.80
CA ILE A 172 4.54 -3.69 8.81
C ILE A 172 5.47 -2.48 8.73
N HIS A 173 6.76 -2.72 8.94
CA HIS A 173 7.80 -1.68 8.92
C HIS A 173 8.69 -1.83 7.70
N GLY A 174 9.11 -0.70 7.14
CA GLY A 174 10.05 -0.71 6.03
C GLY A 174 10.29 0.67 5.43
N THR A 175 10.85 0.65 4.23
CA THR A 175 11.23 1.84 3.48
C THR A 175 10.52 1.85 2.14
N LEU A 176 9.83 2.95 1.83
CA LEU A 176 9.33 3.22 0.48
C LEU A 176 10.43 3.92 -0.32
N ARG A 177 10.93 3.25 -1.35
CA ARG A 177 11.88 3.81 -2.31
C ARG A 177 11.12 4.26 -3.56
N THR A 178 11.39 5.48 -4.00
CA THR A 178 10.80 6.03 -5.22
C THR A 178 11.87 6.74 -6.05
N GLN A 179 11.71 6.67 -7.35
CA GLN A 179 12.55 7.37 -8.32
C GLN A 179 11.73 8.48 -8.97
N PHE A 180 12.22 9.72 -8.91
CA PHE A 180 11.58 10.79 -9.67
C PHE A 180 11.92 10.66 -11.15
N THR A 181 10.96 10.19 -11.92
CA THR A 181 11.02 10.19 -13.38
C THR A 181 9.78 10.88 -13.95
N ASN A 182 9.81 11.21 -15.24
CA ASN A 182 8.63 11.69 -15.95
C ASN A 182 7.67 10.55 -16.34
N GLU A 183 8.03 9.32 -15.97
CA GLU A 183 7.24 8.11 -16.18
C GLU A 183 6.57 7.72 -14.86
N TRP A 184 5.41 7.07 -14.95
CA TRP A 184 4.84 6.45 -13.77
C TRP A 184 5.70 5.23 -13.40
N ARG A 185 6.48 5.33 -12.33
CA ARG A 185 7.21 4.19 -11.75
C ARG A 185 6.61 3.80 -10.41
N PRO A 186 6.43 2.49 -10.14
CA PRO A 186 5.90 2.05 -8.88
C PRO A 186 6.84 2.42 -7.73
N VAL A 187 6.24 2.76 -6.60
CA VAL A 187 6.96 2.83 -5.33
C VAL A 187 7.41 1.42 -4.98
N GLN A 188 8.70 1.25 -4.68
CA GLN A 188 9.23 -0.01 -4.20
C GLN A 188 9.17 -0.06 -2.68
N PHE A 189 8.59 -1.10 -2.10
CA PHE A 189 8.69 -1.33 -0.65
C PHE A 189 9.84 -2.28 -0.31
N ILE A 190 10.68 -1.84 0.62
CA ILE A 190 11.80 -2.60 1.16
C ILE A 190 11.47 -2.90 2.63
N PRO A 191 11.11 -4.14 2.99
CA PRO A 191 10.85 -4.51 4.38
C PRO A 191 12.04 -4.17 5.27
N GLU A 192 11.78 -3.69 6.48
CA GLU A 192 12.81 -3.67 7.51
C GLU A 192 13.18 -5.13 7.81
N ASN A 193 14.45 -5.50 7.69
CA ASN A 193 14.90 -6.88 7.89
C ASN A 193 14.37 -7.41 9.22
N SER A 194 13.69 -8.55 9.20
CA SER A 194 13.37 -9.35 10.38
C SER A 194 14.61 -10.08 10.89
N LEU A 195 15.68 -9.32 11.14
CA LEU A 195 16.82 -9.79 11.89
C LEU A 195 16.61 -9.38 13.35
N SER A 196 15.85 -10.22 14.05
CA SER A 196 16.00 -10.42 15.50
C SER A 196 16.72 -11.75 15.71
#